data_AF-A0AAV5WGB1-F1
#
_entry.id   AF-A0AAV5WGB1-F1
#
_cell.length_a   1.000
_cell.length_b   1.000
_cell.length_c   1.000
_cell.angle_alpha   90.00
_cell.angle_beta   90.00
_cell.angle_gamma   90.00
#
_symmetry.space_group_name_H-M   'P 1'
#
loop_
_entity.id
_entity.type
_entity.pdbx_description
1 polymer ?
#
loop_
_entity_poly.entity_id
_entity_poly.type
_entity_poly.pdbx_seq_one_letter_code
_entity_poly.pdbx_strand_id
1 'polypeptide(L)'
;RMLSADVSCKENLRISLLIAKSLEGDLRSPGEHLLNGMSAVLGAVVESDIGSSSLSRINDLYSTVAEVQAEFNDNYAGLAFAHFARAFATVMEESVRQL
;
A
#
# COMPACT_ATOMS: atom_id res chain seq x y z
N ARG A 1 -24.84 14.93 1.72
CA ARG A 1 -24.61 14.98 0.26
C ARG A 1 -23.10 14.86 0.04
N MET A 2 -22.59 13.65 -0.16
CA MET A 2 -21.16 13.33 -0.16
C MET A 2 -20.86 12.32 -1.29
N LEU A 3 -21.37 12.56 -2.50
CA LEU A 3 -21.59 11.47 -3.48
C LEU A 3 -20.73 11.56 -4.76
N SER A 4 -20.01 12.66 -5.03
CA SER A 4 -19.22 12.77 -6.29
C SER A 4 -17.71 12.61 -6.10
N ALA A 5 -17.15 13.11 -5.00
CA ALA A 5 -15.71 13.02 -4.74
C ALA A 5 -15.28 11.60 -4.31
N ASP A 6 -16.08 10.94 -3.47
CA ASP A 6 -15.80 9.56 -3.00
C ASP A 6 -15.85 8.52 -4.12
N VAL A 7 -16.79 8.66 -5.05
CA VAL A 7 -16.91 7.75 -6.20
C VAL A 7 -15.71 7.92 -7.15
N SER A 8 -15.26 9.16 -7.36
CA SER A 8 -14.07 9.45 -8.16
C SER A 8 -12.79 8.93 -7.50
N CYS A 9 -12.67 9.08 -6.18
CA CYS A 9 -11.52 8.60 -5.41
C CYS A 9 -11.43 7.07 -5.44
N LYS A 10 -12.53 6.36 -5.14
CA LYS A 10 -12.57 4.89 -5.15
C LYS A 10 -12.23 4.31 -6.52
N GLU A 11 -12.70 4.92 -7.59
CA GLU A 11 -12.41 4.47 -8.94
C GLU A 11 -10.95 4.73 -9.34
N ASN A 12 -10.38 5.89 -8.99
CA ASN A 12 -8.96 6.14 -9.18
C ASN A 12 -8.08 5.13 -8.43
N LEU A 13 -8.45 4.78 -7.19
CA LEU A 13 -7.74 3.77 -6.40
C LEU A 13 -7.85 2.36 -7.03
N ARG A 14 -9.01 1.99 -7.61
CA ARG A 14 -9.15 0.74 -8.37
C ARG A 14 -8.25 0.71 -9.60
N ILE A 15 -8.17 1.81 -10.35
CA ILE A 15 -7.29 1.92 -11.53
C ILE A 15 -5.82 1.78 -11.09
N SER A 16 -5.42 2.46 -10.02
CA SER A 16 -4.07 2.32 -9.46
C SER A 16 -3.76 0.88 -9.02
N LEU A 17 -4.73 0.19 -8.44
CA LEU A 17 -4.57 -1.22 -8.05
C LEU A 17 -4.41 -2.15 -9.26
N LEU A 18 -5.18 -1.93 -10.34
CA LEU A 18 -5.04 -2.69 -11.59
C LEU A 18 -3.65 -2.49 -12.21
N ILE A 19 -3.15 -1.26 -12.21
CA ILE A 19 -1.79 -0.95 -12.69
C ILE A 19 -0.76 -1.67 -11.80
N ALA A 20 -0.88 -1.58 -10.48
CA ALA A 20 0.07 -2.21 -9.58
C ALA A 20 0.09 -3.74 -9.73
N LYS A 21 -1.08 -4.40 -9.82
CA LYS A 21 -1.21 -5.83 -10.12
C LYS A 21 -0.57 -6.22 -11.46
N SER A 22 -0.62 -5.34 -12.47
CA SER A 22 0.02 -5.58 -13.78
C SER A 22 1.55 -5.49 -13.76
N LEU A 23 2.11 -4.91 -12.69
CA LEU A 23 3.55 -4.78 -12.47
C LEU A 23 4.10 -5.91 -11.58
N GLU A 24 3.25 -6.79 -11.04
CA GLU A 24 3.68 -7.95 -10.25
C GLU A 24 4.36 -8.97 -11.17
N GLY A 25 5.69 -9.03 -11.11
CA GLY A 25 6.54 -10.01 -11.79
C GLY A 25 7.13 -11.07 -10.84
N ASP A 26 7.99 -11.94 -11.39
CA ASP A 26 8.67 -13.04 -10.68
C ASP A 26 9.59 -12.48 -9.57
N LEU A 27 9.11 -12.57 -8.32
CA LEU A 27 9.60 -11.88 -7.12
C LEU A 27 11.08 -12.09 -6.82
N ARG A 28 11.91 -11.04 -6.90
CA ARG A 28 13.33 -11.15 -6.46
C ARG A 28 13.91 -9.91 -5.77
N SER A 29 13.30 -8.73 -5.86
CA SER A 29 13.89 -7.50 -5.31
C SER A 29 13.14 -6.92 -4.10
N PRO A 30 13.83 -6.24 -3.17
CA PRO A 30 13.17 -5.65 -2.00
C PRO A 30 12.15 -4.56 -2.36
N GLY A 31 12.33 -3.88 -3.50
CA GLY A 31 11.36 -2.91 -4.02
C GLY A 31 10.05 -3.56 -4.46
N GLU A 32 10.10 -4.75 -5.06
CA GLU A 32 8.89 -5.49 -5.46
C GLU A 32 8.09 -5.94 -4.23
N HIS A 33 8.76 -6.35 -3.14
CA HIS A 33 8.08 -6.68 -1.88
C HIS A 33 7.30 -5.50 -1.31
N LEU A 34 7.87 -4.29 -1.35
CA LEU A 34 7.16 -3.07 -0.93
C LEU A 34 5.99 -2.74 -1.85
N LEU A 35 6.18 -2.85 -3.17
CA LEU A 35 5.11 -2.60 -4.13
C LEU A 35 3.93 -3.54 -3.90
N ASN A 36 4.19 -4.83 -3.72
CA ASN A 36 3.15 -5.82 -3.45
C ASN A 36 2.42 -5.56 -2.13
N GLY A 37 3.14 -5.18 -1.07
CA GLY A 37 2.53 -4.80 0.20
C GLY A 37 1.59 -3.60 0.06
N MET A 38 2.02 -2.57 -0.69
CA MET A 38 1.17 -1.41 -0.99
C MET A 38 -0.06 -1.79 -1.82
N SER A 39 0.08 -2.66 -2.83
CA SER A 39 -1.03 -3.20 -3.61
C SER A 39 -2.02 -3.98 -2.76
N ALA A 40 -1.54 -4.80 -1.83
CA ALA A 40 -2.39 -5.59 -0.94
C ALA A 40 -3.21 -4.71 0.01
N VAL A 41 -2.60 -3.65 0.57
CA VAL A 41 -3.29 -2.63 1.36
C VAL A 41 -4.36 -1.93 0.52
N LEU A 42 -3.99 -1.48 -0.68
CA LEU A 42 -4.92 -0.80 -1.59
C LEU A 42 -6.11 -1.69 -1.94
N GLY A 43 -5.88 -2.97 -2.25
CA GLY A 43 -6.94 -3.96 -2.45
C GLY A 43 -7.85 -4.09 -1.23
N ALA A 44 -7.29 -4.23 -0.03
CA ALA A 44 -8.08 -4.38 1.19
C ALA A 44 -8.84 -3.11 1.61
N VAL A 45 -8.41 -1.93 1.18
CA VAL A 45 -9.14 -0.66 1.43
C VAL A 45 -10.22 -0.41 0.37
N VAL A 46 -9.99 -0.83 -0.88
CA VAL A 46 -10.86 -0.52 -2.02
C VAL A 46 -11.89 -1.62 -2.32
N GLU A 47 -11.49 -2.88 -2.17
CA GLU A 47 -12.29 -4.06 -2.55
C GLU A 47 -13.10 -4.64 -1.38
N SER A 48 -12.64 -4.54 -0.13
CA SER A 48 -13.43 -4.91 1.05
C SER A 48 -14.14 -3.71 1.68
N ASP A 49 -15.37 -3.91 2.18
CA ASP A 49 -15.94 -3.02 3.19
C ASP A 49 -14.92 -2.89 4.32
N ILE A 50 -14.48 -1.66 4.55
CA ILE A 50 -13.35 -1.30 5.40
C ILE A 50 -13.51 -1.94 6.79
N GLY A 51 -12.50 -2.68 7.24
CA GLY A 51 -12.60 -3.53 8.43
C GLY A 51 -11.29 -4.17 8.88
N SER A 52 -11.38 -5.21 9.70
CA SER A 52 -10.21 -5.89 10.32
C SER A 52 -9.20 -6.44 9.30
N SER A 53 -9.65 -6.82 8.11
CA SER A 53 -8.80 -7.26 7.00
C SER A 53 -7.89 -6.13 6.48
N SER A 54 -8.38 -4.89 6.42
CA SER A 54 -7.60 -3.72 5.99
C SER A 54 -6.48 -3.40 6.99
N LEU A 55 -6.78 -3.43 8.29
CA LEU A 55 -5.77 -3.23 9.35
C LEU A 55 -4.71 -4.32 9.36
N SER A 56 -5.09 -5.58 9.12
CA SER A 56 -4.11 -6.68 9.00
C SER A 56 -3.14 -6.43 7.85
N ARG A 57 -3.62 -6.01 6.67
CA ARG A 57 -2.74 -5.72 5.53
C ARG A 57 -1.83 -4.52 5.75
N ILE A 58 -2.32 -3.51 6.48
CA ILE A 58 -1.51 -2.34 6.85
C ILE A 58 -0.37 -2.75 7.79
N ASN A 59 -0.67 -3.61 8.78
CA ASN A 59 0.36 -4.16 9.67
C ASN A 59 1.37 -5.03 8.91
N ASP A 60 0.91 -5.87 7.97
CA ASP A 60 1.79 -6.65 7.09
C ASP A 60 2.76 -5.72 6.34
N LEU A 61 2.27 -4.61 5.77
CA LEU A 61 3.10 -3.63 5.07
C LEU A 61 4.12 -2.95 6.01
N TYR A 62 3.76 -2.62 7.25
CA TYR A 62 4.73 -2.08 8.21
C TYR A 62 5.86 -3.06 8.52
N SER A 63 5.56 -4.36 8.65
CA SER A 63 6.58 -5.40 8.82
C SER A 63 7.50 -5.48 7.60
N THR A 64 6.94 -5.51 6.38
CA THR A 64 7.72 -5.55 5.14
C THR A 64 8.63 -4.32 5.02
N VAL A 65 8.16 -3.13 5.40
CA VAL A 65 8.99 -1.92 5.43
C VAL A 65 10.19 -2.08 6.37
N ALA A 66 9.97 -2.64 7.57
CA ALA A 66 11.05 -2.82 8.54
C ALA A 66 12.11 -3.82 8.04
N GLU A 67 11.67 -4.91 7.40
CA GLU A 67 12.55 -5.93 6.81
C GLU A 67 13.36 -5.34 5.64
N VAL A 68 12.68 -4.72 4.68
CA VAL A 68 13.29 -4.19 3.46
C VAL A 68 14.20 -2.98 3.72
N GLN A 69 13.91 -2.15 4.73
CA GLN A 69 14.78 -1.02 5.09
C GLN A 69 16.20 -1.47 5.45
N ALA A 70 16.35 -2.62 6.13
CA ALA A 70 17.65 -3.17 6.47
C ALA A 70 18.44 -3.63 5.22
N GLU A 71 17.74 -4.02 4.16
CA GLU A 71 18.35 -4.45 2.89
C GLU A 71 18.78 -3.27 2.00
N PHE A 72 18.31 -2.05 2.28
CA PHE A 72 18.62 -0.84 1.53
C PHE A 72 19.71 0.05 2.15
N ASN A 73 20.50 -0.44 3.11
CA ASN A 73 21.47 0.35 3.87
C ASN A 73 22.38 1.29 3.04
N ASP A 74 22.76 0.88 1.82
CA ASP A 74 23.61 1.68 0.92
C ASP A 74 22.89 2.17 -0.36
N ASN A 75 21.57 1.95 -0.45
CA ASN A 75 20.75 2.34 -1.59
C ASN A 75 19.74 3.43 -1.21
N TYR A 76 20.14 4.69 -1.40
CA TYR A 76 19.30 5.85 -1.10
C TYR A 76 17.94 5.86 -1.82
N ALA A 77 17.88 5.38 -3.07
CA ALA A 77 16.62 5.28 -3.81
C ALA A 77 15.69 4.23 -3.20
N GLY A 78 16.26 3.10 -2.77
CA GLY A 78 15.54 2.05 -2.03
C GLY A 78 15.01 2.55 -0.69
N LEU A 79 15.83 3.25 0.09
CA LEU A 79 15.41 3.86 1.37
C LEU A 79 14.28 4.89 1.17
N ALA A 80 14.38 5.75 0.14
CA ALA A 80 13.33 6.70 -0.20
C ALA A 80 12.01 5.97 -0.52
N PHE A 81 12.08 4.87 -1.26
CA PHE A 81 10.90 4.06 -1.58
C PHE A 81 10.31 3.37 -0.34
N ALA A 82 11.14 2.88 0.59
CA ALA A 82 10.67 2.32 1.85
C ALA A 82 10.01 3.38 2.76
N HIS A 83 10.55 4.60 2.82
CA HIS A 83 9.91 5.72 3.51
C HIS A 83 8.59 6.12 2.88
N PHE A 84 8.50 6.10 1.55
CA PHE A 84 7.24 6.31 0.83
C PHE A 84 6.20 5.24 1.18
N ALA A 85 6.57 3.96 1.15
CA ALA A 85 5.69 2.86 1.51
C ALA A 85 5.18 2.97 2.96
N ARG A 86 6.04 3.42 3.89
CA ARG A 86 5.64 3.71 5.28
C ARG A 86 4.62 4.85 5.36
N ALA A 87 4.86 5.95 4.64
CA ALA A 87 3.93 7.09 4.63
C ALA A 87 2.57 6.68 4.04
N PHE A 88 2.58 5.88 2.97
CA PHE A 88 1.37 5.29 2.38
C PHE A 88 0.60 4.45 3.40
N ALA A 89 1.27 3.55 4.14
CA ALA A 89 0.64 2.72 5.18
C ALA A 89 -0.06 3.59 6.24
N THR A 90 0.60 4.65 6.71
CA THR A 90 0.04 5.59 7.70
C THR A 90 -1.21 6.31 7.20
N VAL A 91 -1.21 6.78 5.95
CA VAL A 91 -2.39 7.45 5.36
C VAL A 91 -3.56 6.49 5.24
N MET A 92 -3.30 5.24 4.84
CA MET A 92 -4.33 4.21 4.74
C MET A 92 -4.88 3.80 6.10
N GLU A 93 -4.01 3.68 7.12
CA GLU A 93 -4.43 3.42 8.50
C GLU A 93 -5.36 4.50 9.03
N GLU A 94 -4.99 5.77 8.85
CA GLU A 94 -5.83 6.88 9.28
C GLU A 94 -7.17 6.90 8.55
N SER A 95 -7.16 6.63 7.23
CA SER A 95 -8.38 6.53 6.43
C SER A 95 -9.31 5.43 6.91
N VAL A 96 -8.76 4.27 7.32
CA VAL A 96 -9.54 3.16 7.90
C VAL A 96 -10.09 3.50 9.29
N ARG A 97 -9.35 4.25 10.11
CA ARG A 97 -9.79 4.62 11.47
C ARG A 97 -10.87 5.71 11.51
N GLN A 98 -10.92 6.57 10.50
CA GLN A 98 -11.89 7.68 10.42
C GLN A 98 -13.26 7.27 9.85
N LEU A 99 -13.42 6.03 9.39
CA LEU A 99 -14.65 5.47 8.80
C LEU A 99 -15.39 4.58 9.80
#